data_AF-A0A972JVM2-F1
#
_entry.id   AF-A0A972JVM2-F1
#
_cell.length_a   1.000
_cell.length_b   1.000
_cell.length_c   1.000
_cell.angle_alpha   90.00
_cell.angle_beta   90.00
_cell.angle_gamma   90.00
#
_symmetry.space_group_name_H-M   'P 1'
#
loop_
_entity.id
_entity.type
_entity.pdbx_description
1 polymer ?
#
loop_
_entity_poly.entity_id
_entity_poly.type
_entity_poly.pdbx_seq_one_letter_code
_entity_poly.pdbx_strand_id
1 'polypeptide(L)'
;MHYYCYEWDEPRVDAFCHWGASTYYVEVDSQGTVTRQLEVYANGLRLAYDESHPTDVYGMLSEKPVDAEIAQQLIPITQDTFEQEWHVIPSHNSDAQVIDVEADQNVTYTIEGQNCISFEGFIAEINAVLLKDYVWDGNLDAFNDLLYGGFGALDAGFHLEWRNARTASEHLGYAATIQWLRDRYTLCHPSNKSYVLQQSADAENQRGATLFDWLVQIIASHEGIRLTLR
;
A
#
# COMPACT_ATOMS: atom_id res chain seq x y z
N MET A 1 -2.79 -35.44 -7.79
CA MET A 1 -2.77 -33.99 -7.99
C MET A 1 -1.39 -33.59 -8.50
N HIS A 2 -1.37 -32.59 -9.36
CA HIS A 2 -0.19 -31.89 -9.84
C HIS A 2 -0.25 -30.46 -9.31
N TYR A 3 0.89 -29.87 -9.02
CA TYR A 3 0.97 -28.53 -8.43
C TYR A 3 1.91 -27.69 -9.27
N TYR A 4 1.49 -26.47 -9.56
CA TYR A 4 2.26 -25.54 -10.35
C TYR A 4 2.22 -24.14 -9.76
N CYS A 5 3.23 -23.34 -10.08
CA CYS A 5 3.18 -21.90 -9.95
C CYS A 5 3.62 -21.21 -11.25
N TYR A 6 3.24 -19.95 -11.41
CA TYR A 6 3.71 -19.10 -12.49
C TYR A 6 3.54 -17.62 -12.11
N GLU A 7 4.36 -16.77 -12.69
CA GLU A 7 4.33 -15.32 -12.49
C GLU A 7 3.54 -14.64 -13.60
N TRP A 8 2.82 -13.60 -13.23
CA TRP A 8 2.10 -12.71 -14.12
C TRP A 8 2.56 -11.28 -13.84
N ASP A 9 3.48 -10.81 -14.69
CA ASP A 9 4.22 -9.56 -14.48
C ASP A 9 3.39 -8.29 -14.73
N GLU A 10 2.20 -8.42 -15.30
CA GLU A 10 1.32 -7.28 -15.59
C GLU A 10 0.32 -7.05 -14.45
N PRO A 11 0.07 -5.80 -14.04
CA PRO A 11 -0.98 -5.51 -13.08
C PRO A 11 -2.37 -5.77 -13.69
N ARG A 12 -3.38 -5.89 -12.81
CA ARG A 12 -4.77 -6.01 -13.25
C ARG A 12 -5.19 -4.78 -14.08
N VAL A 13 -6.14 -4.98 -14.99
CA VAL A 13 -6.68 -3.91 -15.86
C VAL A 13 -8.00 -3.32 -15.34
N ASP A 14 -8.40 -3.67 -14.13
CA ASP A 14 -9.62 -3.22 -13.47
C ASP A 14 -9.31 -2.25 -12.31
N ALA A 15 -10.30 -1.98 -11.46
CA ALA A 15 -10.16 -1.09 -10.31
C ALA A 15 -9.10 -1.55 -9.28
N PHE A 16 -8.63 -2.79 -9.39
CA PHE A 16 -7.65 -3.42 -8.51
C PHE A 16 -6.24 -3.44 -9.10
N CYS A 17 -5.98 -2.63 -10.15
CA CYS A 17 -4.65 -2.52 -10.80
C CYS A 17 -3.51 -2.19 -9.83
N HIS A 18 -3.81 -1.51 -8.72
CA HIS A 18 -2.85 -1.09 -7.70
C HIS A 18 -2.31 -2.27 -6.86
N TRP A 19 -2.82 -3.49 -7.00
CA TRP A 19 -2.27 -4.68 -6.32
C TRP A 19 -0.93 -5.15 -6.91
N GLY A 20 -0.60 -4.70 -8.13
CA GLY A 20 0.65 -5.03 -8.81
C GLY A 20 0.63 -6.38 -9.53
N ALA A 21 1.83 -6.86 -9.86
CA ALA A 21 2.04 -8.19 -10.45
C ALA A 21 1.57 -9.30 -9.49
N SER A 22 1.40 -10.51 -10.01
CA SER A 22 0.89 -11.63 -9.21
C SER A 22 1.61 -12.94 -9.48
N THR A 23 1.69 -13.78 -8.45
CA THR A 23 2.13 -15.17 -8.55
C THR A 23 0.93 -16.07 -8.34
N TYR A 24 0.68 -16.95 -9.30
CA TYR A 24 -0.38 -17.94 -9.24
C TYR A 24 0.16 -19.26 -8.72
N TYR A 25 -0.63 -19.93 -7.90
CA TYR A 25 -0.42 -21.30 -7.45
C TYR A 25 -1.69 -22.10 -7.77
N VAL A 26 -1.54 -23.23 -8.44
CA VAL A 26 -2.67 -24.07 -8.85
C VAL A 26 -2.47 -25.53 -8.46
N GLU A 27 -3.50 -26.13 -7.87
CA GLU A 27 -3.66 -27.57 -7.74
C GLU A 27 -4.51 -28.08 -8.90
N VAL A 28 -4.00 -29.08 -9.59
CA VAL A 28 -4.60 -29.65 -10.79
C VAL A 28 -4.82 -31.15 -10.60
N ASP A 29 -6.00 -31.63 -10.94
CA ASP A 29 -6.32 -33.05 -10.89
C ASP A 29 -5.72 -33.85 -12.06
N SER A 30 -5.99 -35.16 -12.09
CA SER A 30 -5.50 -36.04 -13.16
C SER A 30 -6.10 -35.77 -14.53
N GLN A 31 -7.19 -35.01 -14.61
CA GLN A 31 -7.88 -34.62 -15.85
C GLN A 31 -7.48 -33.22 -16.33
N GLY A 32 -6.60 -32.52 -15.60
CA GLY A 32 -6.20 -31.15 -15.92
C GLY A 32 -7.13 -30.10 -15.30
N THR A 33 -8.09 -30.48 -14.46
CA THR A 33 -9.02 -29.53 -13.83
C THR A 33 -8.35 -28.86 -12.64
N VAL A 34 -8.45 -27.53 -12.55
CA VAL A 34 -7.95 -26.75 -11.41
C VAL A 34 -8.93 -26.91 -10.25
N THR A 35 -8.49 -27.51 -9.14
CA THR A 35 -9.32 -27.77 -7.95
C THR A 35 -9.10 -26.74 -6.86
N ARG A 36 -7.91 -26.13 -6.79
CA ARG A 36 -7.57 -25.00 -5.92
C ARG A 36 -6.69 -24.02 -6.66
N GLN A 37 -6.97 -22.72 -6.47
CA GLN A 37 -6.21 -21.63 -7.05
C GLN A 37 -5.94 -20.56 -5.99
N LEU A 38 -4.68 -20.15 -5.92
CA LEU A 38 -4.21 -19.07 -5.07
C LEU A 38 -3.50 -18.03 -5.95
N GLU A 39 -3.84 -16.76 -5.75
CA GLU A 39 -3.20 -15.61 -6.38
C GLU A 39 -2.55 -14.78 -5.29
N VAL A 40 -1.23 -14.56 -5.37
CA VAL A 40 -0.47 -13.74 -4.43
C VAL A 40 0.00 -12.50 -5.18
N TYR A 41 -0.52 -11.34 -4.82
CA TYR A 41 -0.17 -10.07 -5.45
C TYR A 41 1.07 -9.44 -4.80
N ALA A 42 1.77 -8.58 -5.55
CA ALA A 42 3.00 -7.92 -5.12
C ALA A 42 2.82 -7.12 -3.82
N ASN A 43 1.63 -6.56 -3.58
CA ASN A 43 1.29 -5.87 -2.34
C ASN A 43 0.97 -6.79 -1.15
N GLY A 44 1.10 -8.12 -1.31
CA GLY A 44 0.82 -9.12 -0.28
C GLY A 44 -0.64 -9.57 -0.19
N LEU A 45 -1.55 -8.99 -0.99
CA LEU A 45 -2.93 -9.45 -1.06
C LEU A 45 -2.99 -10.86 -1.64
N ARG A 46 -3.83 -11.72 -1.05
CA ARG A 46 -4.00 -13.10 -1.51
C ARG A 46 -5.47 -13.37 -1.79
N LEU A 47 -5.75 -14.02 -2.92
CA LEU A 47 -7.07 -14.53 -3.27
C LEU A 47 -7.00 -16.05 -3.34
N ALA A 48 -7.95 -16.72 -2.70
CA ALA A 48 -8.10 -18.17 -2.80
C ALA A 48 -9.46 -18.54 -3.38
N TYR A 49 -9.46 -19.56 -4.23
CA TYR A 49 -10.65 -20.14 -4.80
C TYR A 49 -10.55 -21.67 -4.80
N ASP A 50 -11.66 -22.31 -4.46
CA ASP A 50 -11.85 -23.76 -4.51
C ASP A 50 -13.33 -24.09 -4.79
N GLU A 51 -13.71 -25.36 -4.73
CA GLU A 51 -15.09 -25.79 -4.98
C GLU A 51 -16.11 -25.17 -4.00
N SER A 52 -15.70 -24.83 -2.78
CA SER A 52 -16.56 -24.21 -1.77
C SER A 52 -16.70 -22.70 -1.95
N HIS A 53 -15.67 -22.05 -2.52
CA HIS A 53 -15.65 -20.63 -2.86
C HIS A 53 -15.13 -20.40 -4.30
N PRO A 54 -15.95 -20.66 -5.33
CA PRO A 54 -15.48 -20.65 -6.71
C PRO A 54 -15.38 -19.23 -7.32
N THR A 55 -16.03 -18.21 -6.74
CA THR A 55 -16.02 -16.84 -7.27
C THR A 55 -16.52 -15.80 -6.27
N ASP A 56 -16.10 -14.55 -6.44
CA ASP A 56 -16.60 -13.36 -5.76
C ASP A 56 -16.41 -12.10 -6.64
N VAL A 57 -16.39 -10.91 -6.02
CA VAL A 57 -16.20 -9.62 -6.72
C VAL A 57 -14.77 -9.36 -7.19
N TYR A 58 -13.79 -10.12 -6.69
CA TYR A 58 -12.36 -9.98 -6.98
C TYR A 58 -11.88 -10.96 -8.03
N GLY A 59 -12.53 -12.12 -8.17
CA GLY A 59 -12.14 -13.12 -9.17
C GLY A 59 -12.90 -14.43 -9.08
N MET A 60 -12.28 -15.48 -9.62
CA MET A 60 -12.87 -16.81 -9.72
C MET A 60 -11.81 -17.90 -9.90
N LEU A 61 -12.19 -19.12 -9.53
CA LEU A 61 -11.47 -20.36 -9.86
C LEU A 61 -11.41 -20.53 -11.38
N SER A 62 -10.23 -20.89 -11.91
CA SER A 62 -10.06 -21.12 -13.34
C SER A 62 -11.00 -22.22 -13.87
N GLU A 63 -11.87 -21.85 -14.80
CA GLU A 63 -12.69 -22.81 -15.57
C GLU A 63 -11.89 -23.48 -16.70
N LYS A 64 -10.73 -22.93 -17.07
CA LYS A 64 -9.89 -23.48 -18.13
C LYS A 64 -9.01 -24.59 -17.56
N PRO A 65 -9.01 -25.79 -18.17
CA PRO A 65 -8.13 -26.86 -17.76
C PRO A 65 -6.67 -26.53 -18.08
N VAL A 66 -5.77 -27.02 -17.24
CA VAL A 66 -4.33 -27.04 -17.49
C VAL A 66 -4.02 -28.30 -18.29
N ASP A 67 -4.01 -28.16 -19.61
CA ASP A 67 -3.60 -29.24 -20.51
C ASP A 67 -2.07 -29.39 -20.57
N ALA A 68 -1.59 -30.35 -21.35
CA ALA A 68 -0.15 -30.63 -21.46
C ALA A 68 0.67 -29.49 -22.07
N GLU A 69 0.07 -28.62 -22.90
CA GLU A 69 0.76 -27.48 -23.51
C GLU A 69 0.88 -26.32 -22.52
N ILE A 70 -0.19 -26.06 -21.76
CA ILE A 70 -0.17 -25.08 -20.67
C ILE A 70 0.80 -25.54 -19.57
N ALA A 71 0.73 -26.81 -19.15
CA ALA A 71 1.57 -27.36 -18.09
C ALA A 71 3.09 -27.23 -18.37
N GLN A 72 3.50 -27.20 -19.64
CA GLN A 72 4.91 -26.99 -20.03
C GLN A 72 5.39 -25.56 -19.78
N GLN A 73 4.47 -24.60 -19.66
CA GLN A 73 4.77 -23.19 -19.43
C GLN A 73 4.73 -22.84 -17.94
N LEU A 74 4.19 -23.72 -17.10
CA LEU A 74 4.12 -23.53 -15.65
C LEU A 74 5.32 -24.17 -14.96
N ILE A 75 5.67 -23.64 -13.80
CA ILE A 75 6.75 -24.15 -12.96
C ILE A 75 6.16 -25.23 -12.04
N PRO A 76 6.60 -26.49 -12.14
CA PRO A 76 6.12 -27.54 -11.24
C PRO A 76 6.65 -27.32 -9.82
N ILE A 77 5.76 -27.45 -8.83
CA ILE A 77 6.10 -27.35 -7.41
C ILE A 77 5.66 -28.61 -6.65
N THR A 78 6.09 -28.74 -5.40
CA THR A 78 5.65 -29.85 -4.54
C THR A 78 4.31 -29.55 -3.89
N GLN A 79 3.59 -30.61 -3.49
CA GLN A 79 2.39 -30.46 -2.66
C GLN A 79 2.68 -29.68 -1.38
N ASP A 80 3.78 -29.98 -0.69
CA ASP A 80 4.14 -29.30 0.56
C ASP A 80 4.35 -27.79 0.34
N THR A 81 4.98 -27.40 -0.77
CA THR A 81 5.12 -25.98 -1.16
C THR A 81 3.77 -25.33 -1.38
N PHE A 82 2.86 -26.00 -2.13
CA PHE A 82 1.52 -25.47 -2.35
C PHE A 82 0.74 -25.32 -1.05
N GLU A 83 0.74 -26.35 -0.20
CA GLU A 83 0.01 -26.32 1.07
C GLU A 83 0.58 -25.26 2.01
N GLN A 84 1.90 -25.06 2.05
CA GLN A 84 2.51 -23.97 2.83
C GLN A 84 1.94 -22.62 2.43
N GLU A 85 1.83 -22.34 1.14
CA GLU A 85 1.23 -21.10 0.63
C GLU A 85 -0.30 -21.04 0.83
N TRP A 86 -0.99 -22.16 0.66
CA TRP A 86 -2.44 -22.27 0.79
C TRP A 86 -2.92 -21.99 2.23
N HIS A 87 -2.18 -22.47 3.24
CA HIS A 87 -2.55 -22.30 4.65
C HIS A 87 -2.28 -20.90 5.20
N VAL A 88 -1.63 -20.01 4.42
CA VAL A 88 -1.43 -18.60 4.81
C VAL A 88 -2.74 -17.79 4.69
N ILE A 89 -3.85 -18.38 4.22
CA ILE A 89 -5.03 -17.64 3.76
C ILE A 89 -6.24 -17.71 4.73
N PRO A 90 -6.98 -16.59 4.96
CA PRO A 90 -8.15 -16.54 5.83
C PRO A 90 -9.45 -16.99 5.13
N SER A 91 -10.44 -17.37 5.94
CA SER A 91 -11.44 -18.37 5.57
C SER A 91 -12.42 -18.05 4.44
N HIS A 92 -12.65 -16.81 3.99
CA HIS A 92 -13.37 -16.47 2.73
C HIS A 92 -13.03 -15.01 2.40
N ASN A 93 -12.90 -14.66 1.11
CA ASN A 93 -12.45 -13.36 0.57
C ASN A 93 -13.37 -12.15 0.90
N SER A 94 -14.15 -12.20 1.99
CA SER A 94 -15.07 -11.15 2.44
C SER A 94 -14.28 -9.86 2.70
N ASP A 95 -14.41 -8.97 1.72
CA ASP A 95 -13.71 -7.70 1.55
C ASP A 95 -12.19 -7.84 1.48
N ALA A 96 -11.64 -8.41 0.38
CA ALA A 96 -10.23 -8.41 -0.02
C ALA A 96 -9.29 -8.13 1.15
N GLN A 97 -9.20 -9.10 2.05
CA GLN A 97 -8.37 -8.99 3.22
C GLN A 97 -6.93 -8.94 2.71
N VAL A 98 -6.32 -7.77 2.84
CA VAL A 98 -4.88 -7.69 3.08
C VAL A 98 -4.67 -8.70 4.18
N ILE A 99 -4.04 -9.83 3.84
CA ILE A 99 -3.42 -10.59 4.90
C ILE A 99 -2.46 -9.56 5.48
N ASP A 100 -2.72 -9.16 6.72
CA ASP A 100 -1.63 -8.82 7.63
C ASP A 100 -0.67 -10.00 7.47
N VAL A 101 0.20 -9.91 6.45
CA VAL A 101 1.55 -10.41 6.52
C VAL A 101 1.92 -9.81 7.85
N GLU A 102 1.92 -10.63 8.91
CA GLU A 102 2.43 -10.19 10.20
C GLU A 102 3.64 -9.40 9.82
N ALA A 103 3.56 -8.08 10.05
CA ALA A 103 4.51 -7.16 9.45
C ALA A 103 5.88 -7.79 9.65
N ASP A 104 6.79 -7.61 8.72
CA ASP A 104 8.15 -7.63 9.22
C ASP A 104 8.23 -6.42 10.17
N GLN A 105 7.77 -6.59 11.43
CA GLN A 105 7.85 -5.65 12.53
C GLN A 105 9.33 -5.29 12.78
N ASN A 106 10.28 -5.90 12.05
CA ASN A 106 11.68 -5.51 12.04
C ASN A 106 12.02 -4.37 11.06
N VAL A 107 11.21 -4.06 10.04
CA VAL A 107 11.53 -2.94 9.16
C VAL A 107 11.03 -1.65 9.80
N THR A 108 11.97 -0.98 10.48
CA THR A 108 11.76 0.35 11.05
C THR A 108 12.40 1.40 10.14
N TYR A 109 11.58 2.29 9.60
CA TYR A 109 12.04 3.52 8.97
C TYR A 109 12.10 4.62 10.02
N THR A 110 13.16 5.42 10.01
CA THR A 110 13.32 6.53 10.96
C THR A 110 13.28 7.85 10.21
N ILE A 111 12.36 8.72 10.61
CA ILE A 111 12.31 10.13 10.19
C ILE A 111 12.98 10.95 11.29
N GLU A 112 14.00 11.72 10.93
CA GLU A 112 14.66 12.63 11.85
C GLU A 112 13.98 14.01 11.80
N GLY A 113 13.16 14.31 12.82
CA GLY A 113 12.40 15.56 12.93
C GLY A 113 13.25 16.83 13.00
N GLN A 114 14.56 16.70 13.30
CA GLN A 114 15.52 17.81 13.19
C GLN A 114 15.80 18.22 11.74
N ASN A 115 15.56 17.34 10.77
CA ASN A 115 15.63 17.65 9.34
C ASN A 115 14.31 18.27 8.83
N CYS A 116 13.22 18.10 9.60
CA CYS A 116 11.87 18.57 9.27
C CYS A 116 11.60 20.00 9.79
N ILE A 117 12.56 20.91 9.63
CA ILE A 117 12.43 22.32 10.05
C ILE A 117 11.67 23.20 9.04
N SER A 118 11.29 22.63 7.91
CA SER A 118 10.35 23.18 6.93
C SER A 118 9.61 22.04 6.23
N PHE A 119 8.56 22.35 5.46
CA PHE A 119 7.85 21.31 4.71
C PHE A 119 8.73 20.71 3.61
N GLU A 120 9.58 21.50 2.97
CA GLU A 120 10.59 21.02 2.02
C GLU A 120 11.60 20.09 2.70
N GLY A 121 11.99 20.39 3.95
CA GLY A 121 12.82 19.50 4.74
C GLY A 121 12.13 18.16 5.02
N PHE A 122 10.84 18.18 5.35
CA PHE A 122 10.05 16.96 5.50
C PHE A 122 9.93 16.17 4.18
N ILE A 123 9.66 16.84 3.06
CA ILE A 123 9.62 16.21 1.73
C ILE A 123 10.96 15.53 1.43
N ALA A 124 12.08 16.22 1.67
CA ALA A 124 13.41 15.65 1.44
C ALA A 124 13.68 14.43 2.32
N GLU A 125 13.27 14.48 3.60
CA GLU A 125 13.42 13.37 4.55
C GLU A 125 12.58 12.15 4.13
N ILE A 126 11.31 12.34 3.75
CA ILE A 126 10.45 11.27 3.23
C ILE A 126 11.05 10.64 1.97
N ASN A 127 11.48 11.46 1.03
CA ASN A 127 12.11 10.97 -0.20
C ASN A 127 13.39 10.17 0.09
N ALA A 128 14.19 10.59 1.07
CA ALA A 128 15.43 9.89 1.41
C ALA A 128 15.20 8.58 2.18
N VAL A 129 14.18 8.55 3.04
CA VAL A 129 13.93 7.42 3.96
C VAL A 129 13.04 6.37 3.33
N LEU A 130 11.98 6.78 2.63
CA LEU A 130 10.93 5.88 2.16
C LEU A 130 10.97 5.63 0.66
N LEU A 131 11.65 6.46 -0.13
CA LEU A 131 11.56 6.41 -1.61
C LEU A 131 12.91 6.13 -2.26
N LYS A 132 12.87 5.36 -3.35
CA LYS A 132 14.07 4.97 -4.09
C LYS A 132 13.99 5.39 -5.56
N ASP A 133 12.93 4.98 -6.24
CA ASP A 133 12.75 5.18 -7.68
C ASP A 133 11.67 6.24 -7.99
N TYR A 134 11.17 6.93 -6.97
CA TYR A 134 10.14 7.97 -7.06
C TYR A 134 10.52 9.20 -6.23
N VAL A 135 10.12 10.38 -6.70
CA VAL A 135 10.31 11.65 -5.96
C VAL A 135 8.94 12.26 -5.70
N TRP A 136 8.52 12.26 -4.44
CA TRP A 136 7.33 12.94 -3.95
C TRP A 136 7.57 14.45 -3.83
N ASP A 137 6.61 15.25 -4.28
CA ASP A 137 6.73 16.71 -4.45
C ASP A 137 6.03 17.54 -3.35
N GLY A 138 5.43 16.90 -2.35
CA GLY A 138 4.73 17.60 -1.27
C GLY A 138 3.21 17.67 -1.42
N ASN A 139 2.63 17.11 -2.48
CA ASN A 139 1.17 16.99 -2.57
C ASN A 139 0.66 15.96 -1.53
N LEU A 140 -0.24 16.38 -0.63
CA LEU A 140 -0.74 15.52 0.45
C LEU A 140 -1.67 14.38 -0.03
N ASP A 141 -2.39 14.57 -1.14
CA ASP A 141 -3.20 13.50 -1.73
C ASP A 141 -2.25 12.44 -2.32
N ALA A 142 -1.21 12.87 -3.04
CA ALA A 142 -0.17 11.97 -3.53
C ALA A 142 0.62 11.29 -2.40
N PHE A 143 0.82 11.96 -1.27
CA PHE A 143 1.43 11.36 -0.08
C PHE A 143 0.55 10.26 0.51
N ASN A 144 -0.76 10.51 0.60
CA ASN A 144 -1.72 9.51 1.04
C ASN A 144 -1.73 8.29 0.11
N ASP A 145 -1.72 8.51 -1.20
CA ASP A 145 -1.67 7.45 -2.23
C ASP A 145 -0.36 6.66 -2.15
N LEU A 146 0.77 7.34 -1.93
CA LEU A 146 2.09 6.74 -1.77
C LEU A 146 2.14 5.71 -0.63
N LEU A 147 1.45 5.99 0.49
CA LEU A 147 1.43 5.14 1.68
C LEU A 147 0.49 3.93 1.54
N TYR A 148 -0.38 3.88 0.51
CA TYR A 148 -1.14 2.68 0.16
C TYR A 148 -0.31 1.64 -0.63
N GLY A 149 0.93 1.96 -1.01
CA GLY A 149 1.85 1.06 -1.72
C GLY A 149 1.92 1.30 -3.23
N GLY A 150 2.75 0.51 -3.94
CA GLY A 150 2.85 0.53 -5.41
C GLY A 150 3.93 1.43 -6.03
N PHE A 151 4.80 2.06 -5.22
CA PHE A 151 5.90 2.93 -5.67
C PHE A 151 7.31 2.44 -5.27
N GLY A 152 7.49 1.13 -5.04
CA GLY A 152 8.80 0.47 -5.09
C GLY A 152 9.65 0.47 -3.81
N ALA A 153 9.06 0.70 -2.63
CA ALA A 153 9.78 0.57 -1.35
C ALA A 153 8.92 0.20 -0.13
N LEU A 154 7.59 0.21 -0.25
CA LEU A 154 6.64 -0.01 0.85
C LEU A 154 5.79 -1.25 0.57
N ASP A 155 6.44 -2.34 0.17
CA ASP A 155 5.79 -3.62 -0.04
C ASP A 155 5.76 -4.34 1.33
N ALA A 156 4.58 -4.35 1.97
CA ALA A 156 4.26 -4.80 3.34
C ALA A 156 4.26 -3.70 4.44
N GLY A 157 3.51 -3.99 5.51
CA GLY A 157 3.37 -3.11 6.66
C GLY A 157 4.69 -2.90 7.42
N PHE A 158 4.95 -1.68 7.89
CA PHE A 158 6.22 -1.26 8.50
C PHE A 158 6.02 -0.39 9.75
N HIS A 159 7.10 -0.22 10.52
CA HIS A 159 7.15 0.74 11.62
C HIS A 159 7.82 2.04 11.17
N LEU A 160 7.13 3.16 11.33
CA LEU A 160 7.70 4.50 11.15
C LEU A 160 7.97 5.12 12.52
N GLU A 161 9.25 5.32 12.84
CA GLU A 161 9.69 6.06 14.01
C GLU A 161 10.02 7.50 13.61
N TRP A 162 9.23 8.46 14.09
CA TRP A 162 9.53 9.88 13.91
C TRP A 162 10.22 10.40 15.17
N ARG A 163 11.54 10.53 15.10
CA ARG A 163 12.35 11.09 16.20
C ARG A 163 12.32 12.59 16.18
N ASN A 164 12.45 13.21 17.36
CA ASN A 164 12.39 14.66 17.48
C ASN A 164 11.09 15.22 16.90
N ALA A 165 9.99 14.45 17.01
CA ALA A 165 8.70 14.79 16.43
C ALA A 165 8.15 16.10 17.02
N ARG A 166 8.48 16.39 18.29
CA ARG A 166 8.17 17.69 18.90
C ARG A 166 8.81 18.85 18.14
N THR A 167 10.10 18.74 17.81
CA THR A 167 10.81 19.76 17.03
C THR A 167 10.16 19.95 15.67
N ALA A 168 9.82 18.86 14.99
CA ALA A 168 9.09 18.92 13.72
C ALA A 168 7.72 19.59 13.88
N SER A 169 6.97 19.28 14.93
CA SER A 169 5.64 19.87 15.19
C SER A 169 5.69 21.38 15.44
N GLU A 170 6.76 21.88 16.08
CA GLU A 170 6.95 23.32 16.30
C GLU A 170 7.22 24.06 14.97
N HIS A 171 7.97 23.44 14.05
CA HIS A 171 8.32 24.03 12.75
C HIS A 171 7.21 23.85 11.70
N LEU A 172 6.54 22.69 11.69
CA LEU A 172 5.42 22.35 10.81
C LEU A 172 4.05 22.76 11.39
N GLY A 173 4.05 23.62 12.40
CA GLY A 173 2.85 24.17 13.04
C GLY A 173 2.14 25.23 12.18
N TYR A 174 1.36 26.11 12.81
CA TYR A 174 0.51 27.07 12.09
C TYR A 174 1.26 27.98 11.11
N ALA A 175 2.48 28.43 11.43
CA ALA A 175 3.25 29.28 10.53
C ALA A 175 3.57 28.60 9.19
N ALA A 176 4.07 27.36 9.22
CA ALA A 176 4.30 26.56 8.02
C ALA A 176 3.00 26.19 7.31
N THR A 177 1.94 25.90 8.08
CA THR A 177 0.60 25.59 7.54
C THR A 177 0.06 26.75 6.70
N ILE A 178 0.17 27.98 7.20
CA ILE A 178 -0.28 29.18 6.48
C ILE A 178 0.54 29.39 5.20
N GLN A 179 1.87 29.20 5.27
CA GLN A 179 2.71 29.33 4.09
C GLN A 179 2.35 28.27 3.02
N TRP A 180 2.23 27.01 3.42
CA TRP A 180 1.83 25.93 2.52
C TRP A 180 0.46 26.17 1.88
N LEU A 181 -0.53 26.64 2.65
CA LEU A 181 -1.85 26.97 2.12
C LEU A 181 -1.83 28.14 1.13
N ARG A 182 -0.95 29.13 1.33
CA ARG A 182 -0.75 30.22 0.35
C ARG A 182 -0.20 29.69 -0.96
N ASP A 183 0.80 28.83 -0.90
CA ASP A 183 1.39 28.23 -2.10
C ASP A 183 0.36 27.35 -2.81
N ARG A 184 -0.36 26.50 -2.05
CA ARG A 184 -1.48 25.69 -2.56
C ARG A 184 -2.57 26.54 -3.20
N TYR A 185 -2.91 27.71 -2.66
CA TYR A 185 -3.92 28.59 -3.24
C TYR A 185 -3.55 29.05 -4.66
N THR A 186 -2.26 29.23 -4.95
CA THR A 186 -1.79 29.63 -6.29
C THR A 186 -1.87 28.50 -7.31
N LEU A 187 -1.74 27.24 -6.86
CA LEU A 187 -1.65 26.06 -7.71
C LEU A 187 -2.97 25.28 -7.82
N CYS A 188 -3.86 25.38 -6.83
CA CYS A 188 -5.07 24.57 -6.78
C CYS A 188 -6.13 24.97 -7.82
N HIS A 189 -6.96 24.00 -8.20
CA HIS A 189 -8.11 24.23 -9.08
C HIS A 189 -9.06 25.30 -8.49
N PRO A 190 -9.68 26.17 -9.31
CA PRO A 190 -10.56 27.24 -8.84
C PRO A 190 -11.67 26.80 -7.88
N SER A 191 -12.22 25.59 -8.04
CA SER A 191 -13.23 25.03 -7.12
C SER A 191 -12.75 24.84 -5.69
N ASN A 192 -11.43 24.67 -5.48
CA ASN A 192 -10.84 24.41 -4.17
C ASN A 192 -10.37 25.69 -3.48
N LYS A 193 -10.38 26.84 -4.17
CA LYS A 193 -9.87 28.12 -3.64
C LYS A 193 -10.63 28.60 -2.40
N SER A 194 -11.96 28.45 -2.38
CA SER A 194 -12.78 28.82 -1.22
C SER A 194 -12.42 27.98 0.01
N TYR A 195 -12.22 26.67 -0.18
CA TYR A 195 -11.82 25.75 0.87
C TYR A 195 -10.42 26.08 1.41
N VAL A 196 -9.44 26.31 0.53
CA VAL A 196 -8.08 26.70 0.92
C VAL A 196 -8.06 28.04 1.66
N LEU A 197 -8.86 29.02 1.24
CA LEU A 197 -8.99 30.29 1.97
C LEU A 197 -9.58 30.11 3.37
N GLN A 198 -10.59 29.25 3.51
CA GLN A 198 -11.17 28.95 4.83
C GLN A 198 -10.12 28.28 5.75
N GLN A 199 -9.38 27.30 5.24
CA GLN A 199 -8.29 26.67 6.01
C GLN A 199 -7.21 27.68 6.39
N SER A 200 -6.85 28.61 5.50
CA SER A 200 -5.89 29.68 5.82
C SER A 200 -6.40 30.57 6.94
N ALA A 201 -7.67 30.98 6.89
CA ALA A 201 -8.27 31.79 7.94
C ALA A 201 -8.32 31.05 9.28
N ASP A 202 -8.63 29.75 9.27
CA ASP A 202 -8.61 28.94 10.49
C ASP A 202 -7.20 28.81 11.05
N ALA A 203 -6.20 28.54 10.22
CA ALA A 203 -4.79 28.47 10.63
C ALA A 203 -4.25 29.81 11.16
N GLU A 204 -4.61 30.94 10.54
CA GLU A 204 -4.26 32.29 11.03
C GLU A 204 -4.85 32.59 12.42
N ASN A 205 -6.01 32.00 12.73
CA ASN A 205 -6.64 32.06 14.05
C ASN A 205 -6.21 30.91 14.98
N GLN A 206 -5.22 30.12 14.59
CA GLN A 206 -4.75 28.92 15.32
C GLN A 206 -5.90 27.95 15.64
N ARG A 207 -6.75 27.70 14.65
CA ARG A 207 -7.85 26.74 14.72
C ARG A 207 -7.67 25.65 13.67
N GLY A 208 -8.14 24.45 14.02
CA GLY A 208 -7.99 23.28 13.17
C GLY A 208 -6.59 22.66 13.23
N ALA A 209 -6.41 21.59 12.46
CA ALA A 209 -5.17 20.84 12.38
C ALA A 209 -4.09 21.61 11.59
N THR A 210 -2.84 21.41 11.99
CA THR A 210 -1.65 21.93 11.33
C THR A 210 -1.16 20.98 10.24
N LEU A 211 -0.16 21.41 9.47
CA LEU A 211 0.53 20.56 8.50
C LEU A 211 1.16 19.34 9.18
N PHE A 212 1.74 19.50 10.37
CA PHE A 212 2.21 18.36 11.17
C PHE A 212 1.08 17.38 11.49
N ASP A 213 -0.06 17.89 11.96
CA ASP A 213 -1.21 17.05 12.33
C ASP A 213 -1.77 16.30 11.12
N TRP A 214 -1.87 16.95 9.96
CA TRP A 214 -2.30 16.31 8.72
C TRP A 214 -1.34 15.20 8.28
N LEU A 215 -0.04 15.43 8.35
CA LEU A 215 0.96 14.40 8.02
C LEU A 215 0.85 13.20 8.95
N VAL A 216 0.76 13.44 10.27
CA VAL A 216 0.56 12.37 11.26
C VAL A 216 -0.75 11.63 11.01
N GLN A 217 -1.83 12.35 10.75
CA GLN A 217 -3.15 11.76 10.49
C GLN A 217 -3.15 10.90 9.23
N ILE A 218 -2.53 11.37 8.15
CA ILE A 218 -2.38 10.60 6.91
C ILE A 218 -1.65 9.30 7.24
N ILE A 219 -0.44 9.38 7.81
CA ILE A 219 0.36 8.17 8.12
C ILE A 219 -0.40 7.20 9.04
N ALA A 220 -1.06 7.71 10.08
CA ALA A 220 -1.78 6.89 11.06
C ALA A 220 -3.10 6.31 10.54
N SER A 221 -3.58 6.74 9.37
CA SER A 221 -4.81 6.22 8.76
C SER A 221 -4.58 4.93 7.96
N HIS A 222 -3.32 4.56 7.71
CA HIS A 222 -2.95 3.35 6.99
C HIS A 222 -2.74 2.18 7.96
N GLU A 223 -3.57 1.14 7.86
CA GLU A 223 -3.55 -0.01 8.78
C GLU A 223 -2.20 -0.75 8.80
N GLY A 224 -1.51 -0.79 7.66
CA GLY A 224 -0.17 -1.39 7.55
C GLY A 224 0.96 -0.56 8.16
N ILE A 225 0.72 0.68 8.61
CA ILE A 225 1.76 1.55 9.15
C ILE A 225 1.58 1.75 10.64
N ARG A 226 2.52 1.20 11.42
CA ARG A 226 2.65 1.59 12.82
C ARG A 226 3.44 2.89 12.90
N LEU A 227 2.87 3.95 13.48
CA LEU A 227 3.58 5.20 13.72
C LEU A 227 3.98 5.34 15.20
N THR A 228 5.21 5.76 15.48
CA THR A 228 5.66 6.18 16.82
C THR A 228 6.33 7.54 16.75
N LEU A 229 5.81 8.49 17.52
CA LEU A 229 6.38 9.82 17.69
C LEU A 229 7.29 9.82 18.93
N ARG A 230 8.54 10.23 18.79
CA ARG A 230 9.54 10.34 19.87
C ARG A 230 10.09 11.74 20.02
#